data_AF-A0A0M2DTU5-F1
#
_entry.id   AF-A0A0M2DTU5-F1
#
_cell.length_a   1.000
_cell.length_b   1.000
_cell.length_c   1.000
_cell.angle_alpha   90.00
_cell.angle_beta   90.00
_cell.angle_gamma   90.00
#
_symmetry.space_group_name_H-M   'P 1'
#
loop_
_entity.id
_entity.type
_entity.pdbx_description
1 polymer ?
#
loop_
_entity_poly.entity_id
_entity_poly.type
_entity_poly.pdbx_seq_one_letter_code
_entity_poly.pdbx_strand_id
1 'polypeptide(L)'
;MSTVDNFPDLRPNLLLDFANSGRVDPRIQCARASTATCYGSDGKLRTVLANVPRIDHDPLTGKCLGLLLEEARTNLLSYSSKFENVIWTKGNATFTPNASLAPDGSLTAGKLAETTANAIHNLYATVAPTAGAVAFSFFVKAAGRSLIRLTAYEASVPSNPVSAYFDLAAKSVLSSGGLSTSASIMDVGGGWLRCSVSGMSAGTSTTWQLALQTSPDASAYIGDGISGAFIWGAQLESGTASSSYIPTEAATATRAADVAALQYPTSGDIGTMLIHARLDASGVNVFFPLRARGEVNAYKGVPYCLNSNVTVRSGYVRANGQAPVVAVAPGTNVPRMQPYKSALSWSNRQFRTATNGSASADVTYDYDIPAGTHLDFCATSPASAVSGLSHIYQVSVYSASLSAAVLQRLTQL
;
A
#
# COMPACT_ATOMS: atom_id res chain seq x y z
N MET A 1 -35.95 -3.87 24.70
CA MET A 1 -34.62 -3.24 24.72
C MET A 1 -33.60 -4.36 24.80
N SER A 2 -32.92 -4.68 23.70
CA SER A 2 -31.80 -5.64 23.75
C SER A 2 -30.64 -4.96 24.45
N THR A 3 -30.35 -5.35 25.69
CA THR A 3 -29.10 -4.99 26.34
C THR A 3 -27.97 -5.59 25.50
N VAL A 4 -27.11 -4.73 24.95
CA VAL A 4 -25.92 -5.17 24.25
C VAL A 4 -24.90 -5.55 25.32
N ASP A 5 -25.01 -6.76 25.86
CA ASP A 5 -24.22 -7.28 26.99
C ASP A 5 -22.74 -7.57 26.65
N ASN A 6 -22.18 -6.93 25.62
CA ASN A 6 -21.02 -7.49 24.91
C ASN A 6 -19.87 -6.54 24.59
N PHE A 7 -19.85 -5.32 25.11
CA PHE A 7 -18.60 -4.55 25.18
C PHE A 7 -17.89 -4.85 26.50
N PRO A 8 -16.54 -4.86 26.57
CA PRO A 8 -15.87 -4.80 27.86
C PRO A 8 -16.44 -3.59 28.63
N ASP A 9 -16.76 -3.76 29.91
CA ASP A 9 -17.18 -2.66 30.80
C ASP A 9 -16.10 -1.58 30.95
N LEU A 10 -14.93 -1.79 30.31
CA LEU A 10 -13.78 -0.92 30.28
C LEU A 10 -13.71 -0.17 28.95
N ARG A 11 -13.84 1.16 28.99
CA ARG A 11 -13.56 2.03 27.84
C ARG A 11 -12.05 2.19 27.62
N PRO A 12 -11.58 2.31 26.37
CA PRO A 12 -10.18 2.62 26.12
C PRO A 12 -9.83 4.03 26.61
N ASN A 13 -8.63 4.20 27.17
CA ASN A 13 -8.09 5.49 27.57
C ASN A 13 -7.67 6.34 26.35
N LEU A 14 -7.35 5.67 25.23
CA LEU A 14 -7.08 6.29 23.95
C LEU A 14 -7.84 5.52 22.86
N LEU A 15 -8.63 6.25 22.07
CA LEU A 15 -9.25 5.75 20.86
C LEU A 15 -8.90 6.67 19.69
N LEU A 16 -8.14 6.13 18.73
CA LEU A 16 -7.82 6.78 17.46
C LEU A 16 -8.63 6.06 16.38
N ASP A 17 -9.76 6.64 15.96
CA ASP A 17 -10.67 6.00 14.99
C ASP A 17 -10.65 6.73 13.66
N PHE A 18 -9.62 6.47 12.86
CA PHE A 18 -9.39 7.14 11.58
C PHE A 18 -10.49 6.80 10.55
N ALA A 19 -10.86 5.52 10.47
CA ALA A 19 -11.80 5.03 9.48
C ALA A 19 -13.22 5.55 9.71
N ASN A 20 -13.70 5.63 10.96
CA ASN A 20 -15.05 6.11 11.23
C ASN A 20 -15.12 7.64 11.34
N SER A 21 -14.06 8.30 11.81
CA SER A 21 -14.06 9.76 11.98
C SER A 21 -13.64 10.54 10.73
N GLY A 22 -12.86 9.93 9.84
CA GLY A 22 -12.20 10.61 8.72
C GLY A 22 -11.19 11.68 9.17
N ARG A 23 -10.71 11.61 10.41
CA ARG A 23 -9.86 12.64 11.05
C ARG A 23 -8.63 12.01 11.69
N VAL A 24 -7.59 12.83 11.80
CA VAL A 24 -6.35 12.49 12.52
C VAL A 24 -6.37 13.22 13.86
N ASP A 25 -6.02 12.52 14.94
CA ASP A 25 -5.84 13.15 16.25
C ASP A 25 -4.73 14.20 16.17
N PRO A 26 -4.96 15.45 16.60
CA PRO A 26 -4.01 16.54 16.43
C PRO A 26 -2.68 16.34 17.18
N ARG A 27 -2.62 15.38 18.11
CA ARG A 27 -1.38 15.03 18.82
C ARG A 27 -0.47 14.09 18.02
N ILE A 28 -0.96 13.50 16.93
CA ILE A 28 -0.14 12.68 16.05
C ILE A 28 0.80 13.58 15.27
N GLN A 29 2.10 13.35 15.46
CA GLN A 29 3.15 13.99 14.69
C GLN A 29 3.39 13.18 13.43
N CYS A 30 3.26 13.83 12.28
CA CYS A 30 3.58 13.25 10.98
C CYS A 30 4.71 14.05 10.34
N ALA A 31 5.77 13.36 9.92
CA ALA A 31 6.83 13.95 9.11
C ALA A 31 6.89 13.23 7.77
N ARG A 32 6.87 14.02 6.70
CA ARG A 32 7.12 13.60 5.32
C ARG A 32 7.65 14.80 4.55
N ALA A 33 8.89 14.73 4.11
CA ALA A 33 9.59 15.85 3.46
C ALA A 33 9.18 16.09 1.98
N SER A 34 8.02 15.61 1.56
CA SER A 34 7.52 15.73 0.19
C SER A 34 5.99 15.84 0.18
N THR A 35 5.44 16.31 -0.93
CA THR A 35 4.03 16.05 -1.24
C THR A 35 3.82 14.55 -1.48
N ALA A 36 2.56 14.12 -1.41
CA ALA A 36 2.13 12.76 -1.69
C ALA A 36 0.67 12.77 -2.16
N THR A 37 0.15 11.66 -2.69
CA THR A 37 -1.27 11.57 -3.06
C THR A 37 -2.06 10.62 -2.17
N CYS A 38 -3.36 10.82 -2.09
CA CYS A 38 -4.36 9.86 -1.61
C CYS A 38 -5.72 10.19 -2.26
N TYR A 39 -6.68 9.28 -2.19
CA TYR A 39 -8.04 9.54 -2.63
C TYR A 39 -8.85 10.26 -1.55
N GLY A 40 -9.64 11.23 -1.98
CA GLY A 40 -10.65 11.88 -1.15
C GLY A 40 -11.95 11.08 -1.06
N SER A 41 -12.84 11.51 -0.17
CA SER A 41 -14.19 10.93 -0.02
C SER A 41 -15.08 11.05 -1.26
N ASP A 42 -14.68 11.90 -2.23
CA ASP A 42 -15.32 12.06 -3.54
C ASP A 42 -14.74 11.13 -4.62
N GLY A 43 -13.85 10.21 -4.23
CA GLY A 43 -13.19 9.27 -5.13
C GLY A 43 -12.10 9.88 -6.00
N LYS A 44 -11.79 11.17 -5.85
CA LYS A 44 -10.76 11.84 -6.64
C LYS A 44 -9.40 11.72 -6.00
N LEU A 45 -8.38 11.51 -6.83
CA LEU A 45 -7.00 11.57 -6.39
C LEU A 45 -6.60 13.01 -6.05
N ARG A 46 -5.93 13.21 -4.92
CA ARG A 46 -5.54 14.56 -4.43
C ARG A 46 -4.09 14.58 -4.00
N THR A 47 -3.43 15.71 -4.20
CA THR A 47 -2.12 15.97 -3.62
C THR A 47 -2.26 16.53 -2.20
N VAL A 48 -1.56 15.91 -1.26
CA VAL A 48 -1.43 16.32 0.14
C VAL A 48 -0.03 16.88 0.36
N LEU A 49 0.05 18.02 1.06
CA LEU A 49 1.30 18.74 1.32
C LEU A 49 2.26 17.95 2.23
N ALA A 50 3.52 18.40 2.29
CA ALA A 50 4.52 17.87 3.21
C ALA A 50 4.07 18.00 4.67
N ASN A 51 4.48 17.04 5.51
CA ASN A 51 4.15 16.95 6.94
C ASN A 51 2.64 16.92 7.28
N VAL A 52 1.78 16.68 6.29
CA VAL A 52 0.34 16.50 6.49
C VAL A 52 -0.01 15.01 6.41
N PRO A 53 -0.65 14.44 7.43
CA PRO A 53 -1.08 13.04 7.41
C PRO A 53 -2.18 12.82 6.35
N ARG A 54 -2.26 11.61 5.81
CA ARG A 54 -3.19 11.26 4.74
C ARG A 54 -4.30 10.36 5.28
N ILE A 55 -5.55 10.80 5.14
CA ILE A 55 -6.72 9.95 5.31
C ILE A 55 -7.16 9.52 3.90
N ASP A 56 -6.96 8.24 3.61
CA ASP A 56 -7.25 7.68 2.29
C ASP A 56 -8.68 7.12 2.22
N HIS A 57 -9.22 7.03 1.02
CA HIS A 57 -10.56 6.54 0.76
C HIS A 57 -10.54 5.51 -0.36
N ASP A 58 -11.47 4.56 -0.31
CA ASP A 58 -11.75 3.71 -1.44
C ASP A 58 -12.31 4.57 -2.59
N PRO A 59 -11.65 4.64 -3.75
CA PRO A 59 -12.04 5.58 -4.80
C PRO A 59 -13.37 5.25 -5.48
N LEU A 60 -13.85 4.00 -5.36
CA LEU A 60 -15.11 3.58 -5.95
C LEU A 60 -16.29 3.88 -5.02
N THR A 61 -16.13 3.62 -3.73
CA THR A 61 -17.21 3.69 -2.73
C THR A 61 -17.18 4.95 -1.87
N GLY A 62 -16.07 5.70 -1.87
CA GLY A 62 -15.83 6.83 -0.98
C GLY A 62 -15.63 6.42 0.48
N LYS A 63 -15.54 5.11 0.79
CA LYS A 63 -15.35 4.61 2.15
C LYS A 63 -13.98 5.04 2.67
N CYS A 64 -13.94 5.68 3.83
CA CYS A 64 -12.69 6.01 4.51
C CYS A 64 -11.92 4.74 4.89
N LEU A 65 -10.65 4.67 4.47
CA LEU A 65 -9.72 3.58 4.76
C LEU A 65 -8.78 3.92 5.93
N GLY A 66 -8.94 5.09 6.55
CA GLY A 66 -8.17 5.53 7.70
C GLY A 66 -6.83 6.15 7.32
N LEU A 67 -5.87 6.10 8.26
CA LEU A 67 -4.55 6.71 8.10
C LEU A 67 -3.69 5.89 7.13
N LEU A 68 -3.28 6.51 6.02
CA LEU A 68 -2.36 5.94 5.04
C LEU A 68 -0.91 6.29 5.40
N LEU A 69 -0.08 5.26 5.49
CA LEU A 69 1.36 5.36 5.75
C LEU A 69 2.15 4.56 4.73
N GLU A 70 3.19 5.17 4.17
CA GLU A 70 3.99 4.57 3.11
C GLU A 70 5.48 4.83 3.23
N GLU A 71 6.27 3.81 2.94
CA GLU A 71 7.73 3.92 2.79
C GLU A 71 8.12 4.85 1.64
N ALA A 72 9.39 5.25 1.59
CA ALA A 72 9.87 6.10 0.50
C ALA A 72 9.81 5.36 -0.83
N ARG A 73 9.37 6.07 -1.87
CA ARG A 73 9.30 5.54 -3.23
C ARG A 73 9.62 6.62 -4.24
N THR A 74 10.16 6.22 -5.39
CA THR A 74 10.51 7.11 -6.49
C THR A 74 9.81 6.63 -7.75
N ASN A 75 9.08 7.51 -8.41
CA ASN A 75 8.63 7.24 -9.77
C ASN A 75 9.79 7.52 -10.73
N LEU A 76 10.28 6.46 -11.38
CA LEU A 76 11.44 6.47 -12.26
C LEU A 76 11.12 6.95 -13.68
N LEU A 77 9.85 7.21 -13.98
CA LEU A 77 9.42 7.79 -15.25
C LEU A 77 9.35 9.31 -15.14
N SER A 78 9.82 10.04 -16.15
CA SER A 78 9.52 11.45 -16.34
C SER A 78 8.22 11.63 -17.12
N TYR A 79 7.59 12.79 -16.97
CA TYR A 79 6.35 13.18 -17.66
C TYR A 79 5.24 12.12 -17.49
N SER A 80 5.00 11.68 -16.26
CA SER A 80 4.12 10.53 -15.98
C SER A 80 2.65 10.73 -16.36
N SER A 81 2.22 11.94 -16.72
CA SER A 81 0.89 12.21 -17.26
C SER A 81 0.89 12.99 -18.59
N LYS A 82 2.07 13.34 -19.11
CA LYS A 82 2.25 14.19 -20.32
C LYS A 82 2.82 13.37 -21.46
N PHE A 83 2.02 12.44 -21.96
CA PHE A 83 2.49 11.45 -22.93
C PHE A 83 2.68 12.01 -24.35
N GLU A 84 2.35 13.27 -24.63
CA GLU A 84 2.73 13.97 -25.86
C GLU A 84 4.24 14.23 -25.94
N ASN A 85 4.93 14.27 -24.79
CA ASN A 85 6.37 14.48 -24.71
C ASN A 85 7.16 13.40 -25.50
N VAL A 86 8.30 13.80 -26.08
CA VAL A 86 9.14 12.95 -26.94
C VAL A 86 9.78 11.76 -26.21
N ILE A 87 9.93 11.83 -24.88
CA ILE A 87 10.42 10.69 -24.07
C ILE A 87 9.49 9.48 -24.21
N TRP A 88 8.20 9.72 -24.42
CA TRP A 88 7.21 8.69 -24.70
C TRP A 88 7.10 8.46 -26.20
N THR A 89 7.58 7.31 -26.68
CA THR A 89 7.44 6.92 -28.09
C THR A 89 6.08 6.29 -28.33
N LYS A 90 5.43 6.66 -29.44
CA LYS A 90 4.13 6.11 -29.88
C LYS A 90 4.40 5.20 -31.07
N GLY A 91 4.34 3.88 -30.87
CA GLY A 91 4.53 2.92 -31.96
C GLY A 91 3.18 2.59 -32.59
N ASN A 92 3.01 2.93 -33.87
CA ASN A 92 1.77 2.73 -34.63
C ASN A 92 0.53 3.23 -33.87
N ALA A 93 0.67 4.33 -33.14
CA ALA A 93 -0.40 4.91 -32.37
C ALA A 93 -0.33 6.44 -32.47
N THR A 94 -1.47 7.08 -32.30
CA THR A 94 -1.60 8.53 -32.19
C THR A 94 -1.98 8.88 -30.75
N PHE A 95 -1.47 9.99 -30.24
CA PHE A 95 -1.80 10.47 -28.90
C PHE A 95 -2.46 11.84 -28.97
N THR A 96 -3.65 11.96 -28.38
CA THR A 96 -4.38 13.23 -28.23
C THR A 96 -4.39 13.64 -26.76
N PRO A 97 -3.69 14.71 -26.36
CA PRO A 97 -3.65 15.16 -24.96
C PRO A 97 -5.02 15.75 -24.53
N ASN A 98 -5.26 15.82 -23.21
CA ASN A 98 -6.42 16.51 -22.60
C ASN A 98 -7.80 16.06 -23.13
N ALA A 99 -7.95 14.77 -23.44
CA ALA A 99 -9.12 14.20 -24.08
C ALA A 99 -10.18 13.64 -23.10
N SER A 100 -9.87 13.52 -21.80
CA SER A 100 -10.81 13.09 -20.76
C SER A 100 -10.41 13.68 -19.40
N LEU A 101 -11.37 13.77 -18.48
CA LEU A 101 -11.06 13.98 -17.07
C LEU A 101 -10.24 12.79 -16.54
N ALA A 102 -9.13 13.08 -15.89
CA ALA A 102 -8.24 12.15 -15.23
C ALA A 102 -8.76 11.77 -13.83
N PRO A 103 -8.18 10.76 -13.15
CA PRO A 103 -8.58 10.37 -11.79
C PRO A 103 -8.46 11.46 -10.72
N ASP A 104 -7.64 12.49 -10.95
CA ASP A 104 -7.54 13.67 -10.08
C ASP A 104 -8.64 14.73 -10.35
N GLY A 105 -9.48 14.49 -11.37
CA GLY A 105 -10.54 15.39 -11.81
C GLY A 105 -10.09 16.50 -12.76
N SER A 106 -8.81 16.55 -13.16
CA SER A 106 -8.31 17.51 -14.14
C SER A 106 -8.55 17.02 -15.58
N LEU A 107 -8.66 17.94 -16.54
CA LEU A 107 -8.75 17.59 -17.97
C LEU A 107 -7.36 17.35 -18.56
N THR A 108 -6.64 16.33 -18.06
CA THR A 108 -5.24 16.05 -18.45
C THR A 108 -5.01 14.65 -19.00
N ALA A 109 -5.98 13.74 -18.89
CA ALA A 109 -5.85 12.42 -19.49
C ALA A 109 -5.89 12.51 -21.01
N GLY A 110 -4.98 11.81 -21.70
CA GLY A 110 -4.95 11.76 -23.15
C GLY A 110 -5.47 10.45 -23.71
N LYS A 111 -5.85 10.46 -24.99
CA LYS A 111 -6.27 9.27 -25.74
C LYS A 111 -5.10 8.73 -26.55
N LEU A 112 -4.73 7.47 -26.32
CA LEU A 112 -3.88 6.69 -27.20
C LEU A 112 -4.80 5.91 -28.15
N ALA A 113 -4.73 6.20 -29.45
CA ALA A 113 -5.51 5.51 -30.49
C ALA A 113 -4.58 4.74 -31.42
N GLU A 114 -4.98 3.54 -31.81
CA GLU A 114 -4.27 2.75 -32.83
C GLU A 114 -4.27 3.42 -34.20
N THR A 115 -3.31 3.07 -35.06
CA THR A 115 -3.33 3.39 -36.48
C THR A 115 -3.96 2.25 -37.29
N THR A 116 -4.05 2.39 -38.60
CA THR A 116 -4.52 1.33 -39.52
C THR A 116 -3.42 0.34 -39.94
N ALA A 117 -2.23 0.42 -39.33
CA ALA A 117 -1.14 -0.51 -39.63
C ALA A 117 -1.40 -1.89 -39.01
N ASN A 118 -0.96 -2.98 -39.67
CA ASN A 118 -0.93 -4.30 -39.05
C ASN A 118 0.30 -4.44 -38.14
N ALA A 119 0.21 -3.97 -36.89
CA ALA A 119 1.37 -3.88 -36.02
C ALA A 119 1.00 -3.91 -34.53
N ILE A 120 2.01 -3.80 -33.66
CA ILE A 120 1.80 -3.47 -32.25
C ILE A 120 1.44 -1.98 -32.17
N HIS A 121 0.36 -1.66 -31.47
CA HIS A 121 -0.09 -0.30 -31.19
C HIS A 121 0.19 0.04 -29.73
N ASN A 122 1.17 0.90 -29.45
CA ASN A 122 1.69 1.08 -28.11
C ASN A 122 2.18 2.50 -27.79
N LEU A 123 2.39 2.73 -26.50
CA LEU A 123 3.14 3.83 -25.93
C LEU A 123 4.23 3.24 -25.04
N TYR A 124 5.46 3.74 -25.12
CA TYR A 124 6.54 3.28 -24.25
C TYR A 124 7.59 4.35 -23.95
N ALA A 125 8.31 4.15 -22.85
CA ALA A 125 9.51 4.88 -22.50
C ALA A 125 10.61 3.90 -22.07
N THR A 126 11.86 4.26 -22.36
CA THR A 126 13.03 3.48 -21.93
C THR A 126 13.67 4.18 -20.74
N VAL A 127 13.82 3.45 -19.65
CA VAL A 127 14.41 3.98 -18.40
C VAL A 127 15.73 3.26 -18.14
N ALA A 128 16.66 3.98 -17.50
CA ALA A 128 17.93 3.45 -17.02
C ALA A 128 17.72 2.18 -16.15
N PRO A 129 18.72 1.28 -16.11
CA PRO A 129 18.60 -0.01 -15.45
C PRO A 129 18.22 0.10 -13.98
N THR A 130 17.26 -0.73 -13.56
CA THR A 130 16.93 -0.96 -12.14
C THR A 130 16.94 -2.46 -11.91
N ALA A 131 17.86 -2.97 -11.08
CA ALA A 131 17.89 -4.39 -10.72
C ALA A 131 16.95 -4.67 -9.54
N GLY A 132 16.35 -5.86 -9.51
CA GLY A 132 15.52 -6.32 -8.40
C GLY A 132 14.03 -6.15 -8.64
N ALA A 133 13.25 -6.17 -7.55
CA ALA A 133 11.80 -6.06 -7.62
C ALA A 133 11.37 -4.70 -8.18
N VAL A 134 10.45 -4.71 -9.14
CA VAL A 134 9.91 -3.54 -9.83
C VAL A 134 8.39 -3.62 -9.91
N ALA A 135 7.72 -2.48 -9.84
CA ALA A 135 6.29 -2.34 -10.04
C ALA A 135 6.02 -1.25 -11.07
N PHE A 136 5.17 -1.56 -12.06
CA PHE A 136 4.81 -0.67 -13.15
C PHE A 136 3.30 -0.57 -13.29
N SER A 137 2.76 0.65 -13.41
CA SER A 137 1.32 0.89 -13.52
C SER A 137 0.96 2.04 -14.43
N PHE A 138 -0.29 2.01 -14.91
CA PHE A 138 -0.97 3.09 -15.60
C PHE A 138 -2.41 3.20 -15.09
N PHE A 139 -2.97 4.41 -15.10
CA PHE A 139 -4.41 4.59 -15.10
C PHE A 139 -4.92 4.52 -16.54
N VAL A 140 -5.92 3.68 -16.78
CA VAL A 140 -6.45 3.39 -18.12
C VAL A 140 -7.97 3.38 -18.06
N LYS A 141 -8.60 3.94 -19.10
CA LYS A 141 -10.06 3.88 -19.31
C LYS A 141 -10.33 3.53 -20.76
N ALA A 142 -11.19 2.54 -20.99
CA ALA A 142 -11.49 2.07 -22.35
C ALA A 142 -12.05 3.19 -23.23
N ALA A 143 -11.61 3.24 -24.49
CA ALA A 143 -12.04 4.21 -25.50
C ALA A 143 -12.14 3.55 -26.89
N GLY A 144 -12.90 2.47 -26.98
CA GLY A 144 -12.98 1.60 -28.16
C GLY A 144 -12.19 0.29 -28.01
N ARG A 145 -11.10 0.29 -27.23
CA ARG A 145 -10.38 -0.93 -26.82
C ARG A 145 -10.51 -1.18 -25.32
N SER A 146 -10.87 -2.41 -24.98
CA SER A 146 -10.99 -2.89 -23.60
C SER A 146 -9.85 -3.82 -23.18
N LEU A 147 -8.99 -4.24 -24.10
CA LEU A 147 -7.85 -5.10 -23.77
C LEU A 147 -6.55 -4.32 -23.89
N ILE A 148 -5.71 -4.40 -22.86
CA ILE A 148 -4.38 -3.79 -22.86
C ILE A 148 -3.35 -4.74 -22.25
N ARG A 149 -2.09 -4.53 -22.62
CA ARG A 149 -0.95 -5.23 -22.05
C ARG A 149 0.04 -4.23 -21.48
N LEU A 150 0.49 -4.46 -20.26
CA LEU A 150 1.68 -3.80 -19.71
C LEU A 150 2.87 -4.74 -19.87
N THR A 151 4.01 -4.21 -20.32
CA THR A 151 5.22 -5.01 -20.53
C THR A 151 6.50 -4.23 -20.24
N ALA A 152 7.46 -4.90 -19.60
CA ALA A 152 8.82 -4.42 -19.40
C ALA A 152 9.78 -5.27 -20.24
N TYR A 153 10.18 -4.78 -21.41
CA TYR A 153 11.14 -5.46 -22.28
C TYR A 153 12.57 -5.12 -21.88
N GLU A 154 13.24 -6.08 -21.28
CA GLU A 154 14.66 -5.98 -20.96
C GLU A 154 15.52 -6.41 -22.15
N ALA A 155 16.53 -5.61 -22.48
CA ALA A 155 17.43 -5.91 -23.60
C ALA A 155 18.17 -7.24 -23.44
N SER A 156 18.49 -7.65 -22.21
CA SER A 156 19.19 -8.91 -21.92
C SER A 156 18.28 -10.13 -21.85
N VAL A 157 16.95 -9.96 -21.71
CA VAL A 157 16.00 -11.07 -21.58
C VAL A 157 14.71 -10.79 -22.39
N PRO A 158 14.82 -10.47 -23.69
CA PRO A 158 13.69 -9.95 -24.47
C PRO A 158 12.54 -10.97 -24.63
N SER A 159 12.84 -12.27 -24.48
CA SER A 159 11.87 -13.36 -24.58
C SER A 159 11.10 -13.64 -23.30
N ASN A 160 11.47 -13.04 -22.16
CA ASN A 160 10.87 -13.32 -20.86
C ASN A 160 10.50 -12.06 -20.06
N PRO A 161 9.78 -11.09 -20.64
CA PRO A 161 9.53 -9.80 -20.01
C PRO A 161 8.57 -9.93 -18.82
N VAL A 162 8.67 -9.01 -17.85
CA VAL A 162 7.59 -8.76 -16.89
C VAL A 162 6.39 -8.25 -17.70
N SER A 163 5.26 -8.97 -17.66
CA SER A 163 4.10 -8.67 -18.49
C SER A 163 2.79 -9.10 -17.85
N ALA A 164 1.74 -8.31 -18.07
CA ALA A 164 0.38 -8.66 -17.70
C ALA A 164 -0.63 -8.13 -18.71
N TYR A 165 -1.69 -8.91 -18.91
CA TYR A 165 -2.80 -8.64 -19.81
C TYR A 165 -4.04 -8.34 -18.98
N PHE A 166 -4.75 -7.29 -19.35
CA PHE A 166 -5.91 -6.81 -18.61
C PHE A 166 -7.11 -6.68 -19.52
N ASP A 167 -8.27 -7.05 -18.99
CA ASP A 167 -9.57 -6.73 -19.55
C ASP A 167 -10.20 -5.60 -18.72
N LEU A 168 -10.31 -4.43 -19.32
CA LEU A 168 -10.86 -3.23 -18.73
C LEU A 168 -12.39 -3.30 -18.60
N ALA A 169 -13.07 -4.06 -19.45
CA ALA A 169 -14.52 -4.24 -19.38
C ALA A 169 -14.88 -5.22 -18.25
N ALA A 170 -14.19 -6.35 -18.18
CA ALA A 170 -14.35 -7.32 -17.11
C ALA A 170 -13.68 -6.89 -15.78
N LYS A 171 -12.83 -5.85 -15.82
CA LYS A 171 -12.03 -5.35 -14.69
C LYS A 171 -11.18 -6.46 -14.07
N SER A 172 -10.55 -7.27 -14.90
CA SER A 172 -9.81 -8.46 -14.48
C SER A 172 -8.43 -8.55 -15.13
N VAL A 173 -7.54 -9.26 -14.45
CA VAL A 173 -6.26 -9.72 -15.03
C VAL A 173 -6.55 -10.99 -15.82
N LEU A 174 -6.24 -10.98 -17.11
CA LEU A 174 -6.41 -12.14 -17.99
C LEU A 174 -5.28 -13.15 -17.80
N SER A 175 -4.04 -12.65 -17.79
CA SER A 175 -2.84 -13.45 -17.60
C SER A 175 -1.66 -12.56 -17.21
N SER A 176 -0.63 -13.17 -16.64
CA SER A 176 0.68 -12.55 -16.41
C SER A 176 1.77 -13.54 -16.78
N GLY A 177 2.89 -13.06 -17.31
CA GLY A 177 3.94 -13.90 -17.86
C GLY A 177 5.35 -13.44 -17.54
N GLY A 178 6.31 -14.27 -17.95
CA GLY A 178 7.74 -14.04 -17.81
C GLY A 178 8.21 -13.88 -16.37
N LEU A 179 8.92 -12.79 -16.07
CA LEU A 179 9.46 -12.51 -14.73
C LEU A 179 8.45 -11.84 -13.77
N SER A 180 7.17 -11.86 -14.11
CA SER A 180 6.11 -11.27 -13.27
C SER A 180 5.89 -12.07 -11.99
N THR A 181 5.75 -11.37 -10.87
CA THR A 181 5.43 -11.94 -9.56
C THR A 181 4.00 -11.61 -9.12
N SER A 182 3.41 -10.54 -9.66
CA SER A 182 2.02 -10.15 -9.38
C SER A 182 1.48 -9.23 -10.48
N ALA A 183 0.17 -9.27 -10.70
CA ALA A 183 -0.54 -8.30 -11.50
C ALA A 183 -1.87 -7.95 -10.83
N SER A 184 -2.32 -6.71 -10.95
CA SER A 184 -3.55 -6.23 -10.35
C SER A 184 -4.22 -5.17 -11.20
N ILE A 185 -5.54 -5.09 -11.08
CA ILE A 185 -6.38 -4.07 -11.67
C ILE A 185 -7.32 -3.54 -10.61
N MET A 186 -7.31 -2.23 -10.39
CA MET A 186 -8.12 -1.56 -9.38
C MET A 186 -9.07 -0.59 -10.06
N ASP A 187 -10.37 -0.72 -9.84
CA ASP A 187 -11.34 0.30 -10.25
C ASP A 187 -11.18 1.54 -9.37
N VAL A 188 -10.96 2.69 -10.00
CA VAL A 188 -10.78 3.98 -9.32
C VAL A 188 -11.91 4.97 -9.62
N GLY A 189 -13.04 4.47 -10.12
CA GLY A 189 -14.24 5.26 -10.39
C GLY A 189 -14.19 5.99 -11.74
N GLY A 190 -15.36 6.47 -12.19
CA GLY A 190 -15.47 7.21 -13.46
C GLY A 190 -15.06 6.41 -14.72
N GLY A 191 -15.00 5.08 -14.62
CA GLY A 191 -14.53 4.16 -15.66
C GLY A 191 -13.00 4.02 -15.75
N TRP A 192 -12.25 4.64 -14.83
CA TRP A 192 -10.81 4.52 -14.74
C TRP A 192 -10.40 3.28 -13.94
N LEU A 193 -9.36 2.61 -14.42
CA LEU A 193 -8.76 1.44 -13.79
C LEU A 193 -7.26 1.69 -13.63
N ARG A 194 -6.69 1.42 -12.46
CA ARG A 194 -5.24 1.36 -12.29
C ARG A 194 -4.77 -0.06 -12.54
N CYS A 195 -4.17 -0.30 -13.70
CA CYS A 195 -3.55 -1.57 -14.06
C CYS A 195 -2.09 -1.56 -13.60
N SER A 196 -1.65 -2.62 -12.92
CA SER A 196 -0.29 -2.75 -12.41
C SER A 196 0.26 -4.16 -12.64
N VAL A 197 1.53 -4.24 -12.98
CA VAL A 197 2.31 -5.48 -12.98
C VAL A 197 3.57 -5.28 -12.12
N SER A 198 3.94 -6.29 -11.36
CA SER A 198 5.20 -6.34 -10.61
C SER A 198 5.98 -7.58 -10.96
N GLY A 199 7.30 -7.49 -10.90
CA GLY A 199 8.20 -8.58 -11.28
C GLY A 199 9.62 -8.32 -10.86
N MET A 200 10.54 -9.15 -11.35
CA MET A 200 11.98 -8.99 -11.15
C MET A 200 12.61 -8.43 -12.42
N SER A 201 13.32 -7.31 -12.29
CA SER A 201 14.13 -6.73 -13.36
C SER A 201 15.59 -7.16 -13.21
N ALA A 202 16.23 -7.56 -14.31
CA ALA A 202 17.64 -7.96 -14.34
C ALA A 202 18.61 -6.76 -14.29
N GLY A 203 18.09 -5.53 -14.35
CA GLY A 203 18.91 -4.32 -14.24
C GLY A 203 19.67 -4.00 -15.51
N THR A 204 19.06 -4.23 -16.67
CA THR A 204 19.54 -3.70 -17.95
C THR A 204 18.62 -2.60 -18.47
N SER A 205 18.91 -2.02 -19.64
CA SER A 205 18.02 -1.03 -20.24
C SER A 205 16.66 -1.67 -20.53
N THR A 206 15.60 -1.10 -19.97
CA THR A 206 14.26 -1.69 -20.00
C THR A 206 13.27 -0.74 -20.66
N THR A 207 12.52 -1.25 -21.63
CA THR A 207 11.44 -0.52 -22.30
C THR A 207 10.12 -0.85 -21.61
N TRP A 208 9.50 0.17 -21.02
CA TRP A 208 8.24 0.07 -20.27
C TRP A 208 7.09 0.51 -21.16
N GLN A 209 6.19 -0.42 -21.44
CA GLN A 209 5.21 -0.31 -22.52
C GLN A 209 3.79 -0.54 -22.03
N LEU A 210 2.87 0.29 -22.52
CA LEU A 210 1.44 -0.01 -22.61
C LEU A 210 1.09 -0.28 -24.08
N ALA A 211 0.51 -1.44 -24.37
CA ALA A 211 0.03 -1.80 -25.71
C ALA A 211 -1.48 -2.05 -25.71
N LEU A 212 -2.17 -1.51 -26.72
CA LEU A 212 -3.58 -1.79 -27.01
C LEU A 212 -3.72 -3.18 -27.63
N GLN A 213 -4.78 -3.92 -27.32
CA GLN A 213 -5.02 -5.29 -27.79
C GLN A 213 -6.42 -5.47 -28.39
N THR A 214 -6.58 -6.45 -29.30
CA THR A 214 -7.89 -6.96 -29.78
C THR A 214 -8.28 -8.27 -29.10
N SER A 215 -7.30 -9.06 -28.66
CA SER A 215 -7.49 -10.35 -27.99
C SER A 215 -6.37 -10.58 -26.97
N PRO A 216 -6.52 -11.53 -26.03
CA PRO A 216 -5.52 -11.79 -24.99
C PRO A 216 -4.13 -12.15 -25.55
N ASP A 217 -4.06 -12.76 -26.73
CA ASP A 217 -2.81 -13.25 -27.33
C ASP A 217 -2.39 -12.44 -28.57
N ALA A 218 -3.03 -11.31 -28.85
CA ALA A 218 -2.67 -10.50 -30.00
C ALA A 218 -1.24 -9.95 -29.85
N SER A 219 -0.39 -10.28 -30.82
CA SER A 219 0.96 -9.72 -30.93
C SER A 219 1.02 -8.56 -31.92
N ALA A 220 0.07 -8.47 -32.85
CA ALA A 220 -0.17 -7.37 -33.78
C ALA A 220 -1.59 -7.50 -34.33
N TYR A 221 -2.18 -6.41 -34.82
CA TYR A 221 -3.45 -6.44 -35.55
C TYR A 221 -3.56 -5.20 -36.44
N ILE A 222 -4.52 -5.21 -37.37
CA ILE A 222 -4.90 -4.03 -38.14
C ILE A 222 -5.86 -3.21 -37.28
N GLY A 223 -5.44 -2.02 -36.86
CA GLY A 223 -6.33 -1.10 -36.17
C GLY A 223 -7.30 -0.37 -37.10
N ASP A 224 -8.29 0.31 -36.51
CA ASP A 224 -9.30 1.09 -37.24
C ASP A 224 -8.94 2.59 -37.35
N GLY A 225 -7.82 3.01 -36.76
CA GLY A 225 -7.38 4.41 -36.73
C GLY A 225 -8.07 5.29 -35.68
N ILE A 226 -8.98 4.73 -34.87
CA ILE A 226 -9.91 5.49 -34.00
C ILE A 226 -9.95 4.90 -32.57
N SER A 227 -10.04 3.59 -32.45
CA SER A 227 -10.17 2.86 -31.20
C SER A 227 -8.89 2.93 -30.37
N GLY A 228 -9.05 2.92 -29.05
CA GLY A 228 -7.92 2.85 -28.14
C GLY A 228 -8.33 2.97 -26.68
N ALA A 229 -7.53 3.69 -25.89
CA ALA A 229 -7.79 3.90 -24.48
C ALA A 229 -7.38 5.33 -24.06
N PHE A 230 -8.09 5.89 -23.09
CA PHE A 230 -7.58 7.01 -22.34
C PHE A 230 -6.55 6.51 -21.33
N ILE A 231 -5.45 7.24 -21.19
CA ILE A 231 -4.34 6.89 -20.31
C ILE A 231 -3.91 8.10 -19.48
N TRP A 232 -3.46 7.83 -18.25
CA TRP A 232 -2.94 8.83 -17.32
C TRP A 232 -2.01 8.18 -16.28
N GLY A 233 -1.17 8.98 -15.63
CA GLY A 233 -0.42 8.61 -14.43
C GLY A 233 0.39 7.31 -14.50
N ALA A 234 1.35 7.24 -15.42
CA ALA A 234 2.32 6.16 -15.49
C ALA A 234 3.25 6.17 -14.27
N GLN A 235 3.52 5.02 -13.68
CA GLN A 235 4.41 4.91 -12.53
C GLN A 235 5.27 3.67 -12.60
N LEU A 236 6.58 3.86 -12.44
CA LEU A 236 7.57 2.80 -12.31
C LEU A 236 8.34 3.00 -11.01
N GLU A 237 8.37 2.00 -10.15
CA GLU A 237 9.01 2.06 -8.84
C GLU A 237 9.81 0.78 -8.58
N SER A 238 10.89 0.87 -7.80
CA SER A 238 11.46 -0.31 -7.14
C SER A 238 10.53 -0.78 -6.02
N GLY A 239 10.21 -2.07 -5.99
CA GLY A 239 9.33 -2.66 -4.99
C GLY A 239 8.46 -3.78 -5.54
N THR A 240 7.69 -4.42 -4.66
CA THR A 240 6.83 -5.57 -5.01
C THR A 240 5.38 -5.20 -5.36
N ALA A 241 5.06 -3.90 -5.29
CA ALA A 241 3.76 -3.33 -5.63
C ALA A 241 3.88 -1.83 -5.87
N SER A 242 2.97 -1.29 -6.68
CA SER A 242 2.84 0.15 -6.92
C SER A 242 2.35 0.86 -5.66
N SER A 243 2.98 1.99 -5.30
CA SER A 243 2.53 2.84 -4.20
C SER A 243 1.52 3.89 -4.68
N SER A 244 1.12 4.82 -3.81
CA SER A 244 0.38 6.02 -4.21
C SER A 244 1.05 6.71 -5.40
N TYR A 245 0.25 7.34 -6.27
CA TYR A 245 0.80 7.98 -7.46
C TYR A 245 1.75 9.13 -7.08
N ILE A 246 2.93 9.14 -7.68
CA ILE A 246 3.98 10.14 -7.51
C ILE A 246 4.09 10.85 -8.86
N PRO A 247 3.49 12.05 -9.00
CA PRO A 247 3.52 12.79 -10.25
C PRO A 247 4.94 13.23 -10.56
N THR A 248 5.29 13.19 -11.83
CA THR A 248 6.60 13.57 -12.35
C THR A 248 6.45 14.47 -13.56
N GLU A 249 7.38 15.41 -13.66
CA GLU A 249 7.49 16.35 -14.78
C GLU A 249 8.77 16.02 -15.54
N ALA A 250 9.64 17.00 -15.80
CA ALA A 250 10.89 16.80 -16.54
C ALA A 250 11.89 15.84 -15.88
N ALA A 251 11.69 15.47 -14.61
CA ALA A 251 12.57 14.59 -13.85
C ALA A 251 11.75 13.60 -13.00
N THR A 252 12.43 12.55 -12.55
CA THR A 252 11.90 11.63 -11.53
C THR A 252 11.61 12.37 -10.24
N ALA A 253 10.68 11.85 -9.44
CA ALA A 253 10.32 12.43 -8.15
C ALA A 253 10.23 11.34 -7.09
N THR A 254 10.68 11.69 -5.89
CA THR A 254 10.63 10.82 -4.70
C THR A 254 9.57 11.32 -3.75
N ARG A 255 8.64 10.43 -3.39
CA ARG A 255 7.82 10.59 -2.19
C ARG A 255 8.64 10.09 -1.01
N ALA A 256 8.94 10.97 -0.06
CA ALA A 256 9.61 10.60 1.17
C ALA A 256 8.76 9.62 1.98
N ALA A 257 9.40 8.80 2.80
CA ALA A 257 8.70 7.93 3.73
C ALA A 257 7.89 8.76 4.72
N ASP A 258 6.72 8.26 5.10
CA ASP A 258 6.03 8.79 6.27
C ASP A 258 6.80 8.41 7.54
N VAL A 259 6.73 9.27 8.55
CA VAL A 259 7.07 8.98 9.94
C VAL A 259 5.88 9.44 10.76
N ALA A 260 5.25 8.55 11.51
CA ALA A 260 4.08 8.88 12.32
C ALA A 260 4.24 8.34 13.75
N ALA A 261 4.07 9.24 14.72
CA ALA A 261 4.10 8.88 16.13
C ALA A 261 3.16 9.76 16.95
N LEU A 262 2.70 9.23 18.07
CA LEU A 262 1.95 9.96 19.09
C LEU A 262 2.72 9.90 20.40
N GLN A 263 3.05 11.04 21.00
CA GLN A 263 3.56 11.06 22.36
C GLN A 263 2.44 10.61 23.30
N TYR A 264 2.60 9.42 23.88
CA TYR A 264 1.58 8.79 24.72
C TYR A 264 2.25 7.80 25.69
N PRO A 265 2.28 8.13 26.99
CA PRO A 265 2.81 7.23 27.99
C PRO A 265 1.99 5.95 28.10
N THR A 266 2.66 4.79 28.12
CA THR A 266 2.03 3.51 28.47
C THR A 266 2.74 2.91 29.66
N SER A 267 1.99 2.33 30.60
CA SER A 267 2.59 1.65 31.75
C SER A 267 3.43 0.45 31.33
N GLY A 268 4.46 0.16 32.12
CA GLY A 268 5.16 -1.13 32.08
C GLY A 268 4.36 -2.21 32.79
N ASP A 269 3.69 -1.87 33.90
CA ASP A 269 3.09 -2.87 34.79
C ASP A 269 1.84 -3.54 34.21
N ILE A 270 0.98 -2.76 33.55
CA ILE A 270 -0.32 -3.24 33.07
C ILE A 270 -0.83 -2.43 31.87
N GLY A 271 -1.50 -3.10 30.93
CA GLY A 271 -2.24 -2.43 29.87
C GLY A 271 -2.58 -3.34 28.70
N THR A 272 -3.28 -2.76 27.72
CA THR A 272 -3.58 -3.42 26.44
C THR A 272 -3.49 -2.41 25.30
N MET A 273 -2.94 -2.82 24.16
CA MET A 273 -3.00 -2.06 22.91
C MET A 273 -3.64 -2.92 21.82
N LEU A 274 -4.46 -2.29 20.99
CA LEU A 274 -5.15 -2.91 19.86
C LEU A 274 -5.01 -2.04 18.62
N ILE A 275 -4.86 -2.68 17.47
CA ILE A 275 -4.86 -2.06 16.15
C ILE A 275 -5.80 -2.81 15.21
N HIS A 276 -6.58 -2.05 14.43
CA HIS A 276 -7.28 -2.51 13.24
C HIS A 276 -6.59 -1.87 12.03
N ALA A 277 -6.03 -2.68 11.13
CA ALA A 277 -5.24 -2.19 10.02
C ALA A 277 -5.26 -3.16 8.82
N ARG A 278 -4.63 -2.75 7.72
CA ARG A 278 -4.35 -3.58 6.55
C ARG A 278 -2.92 -3.27 6.07
N LEU A 279 -2.16 -4.33 5.79
CA LEU A 279 -0.86 -4.23 5.14
C LEU A 279 -1.07 -4.46 3.65
N ASP A 280 -0.83 -3.46 2.82
CA ASP A 280 -1.09 -3.53 1.38
C ASP A 280 0.15 -4.04 0.61
N ALA A 281 1.33 -3.48 0.92
CA ALA A 281 2.59 -3.89 0.32
C ALA A 281 3.67 -4.10 1.39
N SER A 282 4.49 -5.14 1.20
CA SER A 282 5.59 -5.44 2.12
C SER A 282 6.70 -4.41 1.95
N GLY A 283 7.20 -3.89 3.06
CA GLY A 283 8.49 -3.22 3.09
C GLY A 283 9.64 -4.22 3.01
N VAL A 284 10.86 -3.69 2.93
CA VAL A 284 12.12 -4.46 2.89
C VAL A 284 12.50 -4.97 4.29
N ASN A 285 12.03 -4.27 5.34
CA ASN A 285 12.37 -4.51 6.73
C ASN A 285 11.18 -5.04 7.53
N VAL A 286 11.52 -5.77 8.59
CA VAL A 286 10.57 -6.16 9.63
C VAL A 286 10.13 -4.95 10.44
N PHE A 287 8.83 -4.83 10.73
CA PHE A 287 8.28 -3.64 11.38
C PHE A 287 7.05 -3.95 12.25
N PHE A 288 6.62 -2.94 13.02
CA PHE A 288 5.40 -2.98 13.83
C PHE A 288 4.39 -1.95 13.33
N PRO A 289 3.17 -2.35 12.91
CA PRO A 289 2.09 -1.42 12.62
C PRO A 289 1.71 -0.54 13.83
N LEU A 290 1.77 -1.08 15.05
CA LEU A 290 1.67 -0.32 16.29
C LEU A 290 2.74 -0.75 17.28
N ARG A 291 3.46 0.21 17.85
CA ARG A 291 4.47 -0.06 18.89
C ARG A 291 4.46 1.01 19.97
N ALA A 292 4.38 0.59 21.23
CA ALA A 292 4.75 1.45 22.35
C ALA A 292 6.25 1.40 22.56
N ARG A 293 6.91 2.54 22.39
CA ARG A 293 8.34 2.72 22.55
C ARG A 293 8.66 3.39 23.88
N GLY A 294 9.55 2.80 24.68
CA GLY A 294 10.23 3.45 25.79
C GLY A 294 11.56 4.07 25.32
N GLU A 295 12.66 3.35 25.55
CA GLU A 295 14.00 3.65 25.05
C GLU A 295 14.31 2.91 23.73
N VAL A 296 15.53 3.10 23.19
CA VAL A 296 15.93 2.60 21.86
C VAL A 296 15.64 1.11 21.66
N ASN A 297 15.97 0.27 22.65
CA ASN A 297 15.76 -1.19 22.62
C ASN A 297 14.73 -1.67 23.65
N ALA A 298 13.85 -0.77 24.10
CA ALA A 298 12.83 -1.05 25.10
C ALA A 298 11.44 -0.75 24.52
N TYR A 299 10.75 -1.77 24.02
CA TYR A 299 9.48 -1.60 23.33
C TYR A 299 8.57 -2.83 23.41
N LYS A 300 7.29 -2.59 23.16
CA LYS A 300 6.25 -3.61 22.96
C LYS A 300 5.45 -3.28 21.71
N GLY A 301 5.22 -4.24 20.84
CA GLY A 301 4.64 -3.99 19.52
C GLY A 301 3.72 -5.10 19.05
N VAL A 302 2.73 -4.72 18.24
CA VAL A 302 1.71 -5.60 17.71
C VAL A 302 1.10 -5.05 16.43
N PRO A 303 0.85 -5.90 15.42
CA PRO A 303 1.52 -7.19 15.19
C PRO A 303 3.02 -7.00 14.82
N TYR A 304 3.78 -8.07 14.75
CA TYR A 304 5.14 -8.07 14.20
C TYR A 304 5.13 -8.55 12.74
N CYS A 305 5.46 -7.69 11.78
CA CYS A 305 5.32 -7.97 10.34
C CYS A 305 6.66 -8.33 9.67
N LEU A 306 6.80 -9.58 9.19
CA LEU A 306 8.01 -10.08 8.49
C LEU A 306 8.00 -9.78 6.97
N ASN A 307 9.19 -9.76 6.36
CA ASN A 307 9.46 -9.30 4.99
C ASN A 307 9.19 -10.30 3.84
N SER A 308 9.01 -11.61 4.08
CA SER A 308 9.17 -12.65 3.04
C SER A 308 7.99 -13.61 2.82
N ASN A 309 6.75 -13.10 2.76
CA ASN A 309 5.48 -13.82 2.57
C ASN A 309 4.69 -14.05 3.85
N VAL A 310 3.91 -13.02 4.21
CA VAL A 310 2.76 -13.14 5.10
C VAL A 310 3.14 -13.67 6.48
N THR A 311 3.55 -12.76 7.36
CA THR A 311 3.19 -12.97 8.76
C THR A 311 2.99 -11.66 9.49
N VAL A 312 1.73 -11.26 9.64
CA VAL A 312 1.25 -10.52 10.82
C VAL A 312 1.47 -11.46 12.01
N ARG A 313 2.66 -11.48 12.58
CA ARG A 313 2.93 -12.29 13.77
C ARG A 313 2.32 -11.61 14.98
N SER A 314 2.09 -12.44 15.98
CA SER A 314 2.49 -12.23 17.37
C SER A 314 2.78 -10.82 17.89
N GLY A 315 2.33 -10.59 19.13
CA GLY A 315 2.92 -9.55 19.97
C GLY A 315 4.39 -9.82 20.26
N TYR A 316 5.15 -8.73 20.42
CA TYR A 316 6.58 -8.75 20.67
C TYR A 316 6.90 -7.80 21.83
N VAL A 317 7.72 -8.25 22.78
CA VAL A 317 8.19 -7.43 23.90
C VAL A 317 9.71 -7.53 23.98
N ARG A 318 10.38 -6.40 24.22
CA ARG A 318 11.84 -6.34 24.41
C ARG A 318 12.19 -5.30 25.45
N ALA A 319 13.03 -5.66 26.42
CA ALA A 319 13.71 -4.72 27.30
C ALA A 319 15.15 -4.44 26.84
N ASN A 320 15.71 -3.30 27.27
CA ASN A 320 17.07 -2.92 26.89
C ASN A 320 18.09 -3.96 27.37
N GLY A 321 19.03 -4.35 26.50
CA GLY A 321 20.01 -5.40 26.78
C GLY A 321 19.45 -6.83 26.81
N GLN A 322 18.14 -7.02 26.64
CA GLN A 322 17.51 -8.35 26.68
C GLN A 322 17.16 -8.87 25.27
N ALA A 323 17.11 -10.20 25.16
CA ALA A 323 16.55 -10.86 24.01
C ALA A 323 15.02 -10.60 23.95
N PRO A 324 14.47 -10.42 22.75
CA PRO A 324 13.05 -10.23 22.61
C PRO A 324 12.25 -11.51 22.87
N VAL A 325 11.04 -11.33 23.42
CA VAL A 325 10.10 -12.40 23.70
C VAL A 325 8.87 -12.23 22.82
N VAL A 326 8.34 -13.34 22.30
CA VAL A 326 7.26 -13.37 21.30
C VAL A 326 6.11 -14.23 21.81
N ALA A 327 4.87 -13.77 21.66
CA ALA A 327 3.67 -14.56 21.91
C ALA A 327 2.90 -14.75 20.60
N VAL A 328 2.74 -15.99 20.13
CA VAL A 328 2.11 -16.32 18.83
C VAL A 328 0.70 -16.84 19.06
N ALA A 329 -0.32 -16.16 18.53
CA ALA A 329 -1.66 -16.72 18.49
C ALA A 329 -1.72 -17.85 17.43
N PRO A 330 -2.55 -18.90 17.64
CA PRO A 330 -2.68 -19.97 16.65
C PRO A 330 -3.28 -19.46 15.31
N GLY A 331 -2.74 -19.91 14.17
CA GLY A 331 -3.31 -19.65 12.83
C GLY A 331 -3.05 -18.26 12.23
N THR A 332 -2.05 -17.51 12.70
CA THR A 332 -1.94 -16.03 12.53
C THR A 332 -1.38 -15.47 11.23
N ASN A 333 -1.33 -16.21 10.13
CA ASN A 333 -0.76 -15.66 8.89
C ASN A 333 -1.81 -14.83 8.13
N VAL A 334 -1.94 -13.54 8.45
CA VAL A 334 -2.85 -12.63 7.70
C VAL A 334 -2.18 -12.15 6.41
N PRO A 335 -2.70 -12.53 5.22
CA PRO A 335 -2.15 -12.10 3.94
C PRO A 335 -2.17 -10.58 3.76
N ARG A 336 -1.30 -10.09 2.87
CA ARG A 336 -1.40 -8.70 2.40
C ARG A 336 -2.77 -8.44 1.78
N MET A 337 -3.17 -7.17 1.74
CA MET A 337 -4.45 -6.70 1.22
C MET A 337 -5.68 -7.22 1.98
N GLN A 338 -5.50 -7.89 3.12
CA GLN A 338 -6.59 -8.31 4.00
C GLN A 338 -6.58 -7.46 5.29
N PRO A 339 -7.74 -6.98 5.74
CA PRO A 339 -7.83 -6.32 7.03
C PRO A 339 -7.51 -7.31 8.16
N TYR A 340 -7.00 -6.79 9.28
CA TYR A 340 -6.80 -7.55 10.50
C TYR A 340 -7.00 -6.69 11.74
N LYS A 341 -7.44 -7.32 12.83
CA LYS A 341 -7.38 -6.75 14.17
C LYS A 341 -6.37 -7.53 14.98
N SER A 342 -5.46 -6.84 15.65
CA SER A 342 -4.45 -7.46 16.50
C SER A 342 -4.28 -6.68 17.80
N ALA A 343 -4.02 -7.39 18.89
CA ALA A 343 -3.90 -6.82 20.21
C ALA A 343 -2.77 -7.48 21.02
N LEU A 344 -2.19 -6.72 21.94
CA LEU A 344 -1.21 -7.15 22.94
C LEU A 344 -1.68 -6.66 24.30
N SER A 345 -1.91 -7.61 25.22
CA SER A 345 -2.29 -7.34 26.61
C SER A 345 -1.19 -7.81 27.53
N TRP A 346 -0.93 -7.05 28.59
CA TRP A 346 0.16 -7.34 29.51
C TRP A 346 -0.16 -7.00 30.97
N SER A 347 0.43 -7.79 31.86
CA SER A 347 0.42 -7.59 33.31
C SER A 347 1.46 -8.48 33.97
N ASN A 348 2.08 -8.06 35.08
CA ASN A 348 2.86 -8.93 35.98
C ASN A 348 3.91 -9.82 35.27
N ARG A 349 4.76 -9.23 34.41
CA ARG A 349 5.77 -9.96 33.62
C ARG A 349 5.19 -11.04 32.70
N GLN A 350 3.92 -10.90 32.34
CA GLN A 350 3.23 -11.75 31.38
C GLN A 350 2.62 -10.90 30.28
N PHE A 351 2.56 -11.45 29.08
CA PHE A 351 1.78 -10.89 28.00
C PHE A 351 1.17 -11.98 27.13
N ARG A 352 0.12 -11.58 26.43
CA ARG A 352 -0.54 -12.39 25.41
C ARG A 352 -0.90 -11.51 24.22
N THR A 353 -1.14 -12.15 23.08
CA THR A 353 -1.65 -11.49 21.89
C THR A 353 -2.95 -12.10 21.45
N ALA A 354 -3.75 -11.34 20.70
CA ALA A 354 -4.79 -11.92 19.87
C ALA A 354 -4.77 -11.29 18.49
N THR A 355 -5.07 -12.08 17.46
CA THR A 355 -5.20 -11.61 16.09
C THR A 355 -6.38 -12.32 15.45
N ASN A 356 -7.29 -11.57 14.83
CA ASN A 356 -8.46 -12.08 14.12
C ASN A 356 -9.29 -13.10 14.93
N GLY A 357 -9.47 -12.86 16.23
CA GLY A 357 -10.26 -13.70 17.12
C GLY A 357 -9.52 -14.90 17.73
N SER A 358 -8.25 -15.12 17.37
CA SER A 358 -7.41 -16.16 17.97
C SER A 358 -6.44 -15.54 18.98
N ALA A 359 -6.44 -16.03 20.22
CA ALA A 359 -5.52 -15.58 21.27
C ALA A 359 -4.39 -16.60 21.51
N SER A 360 -3.22 -16.11 21.88
CA SER A 360 -2.12 -16.94 22.38
C SER A 360 -2.35 -17.37 23.83
N ALA A 361 -1.59 -18.38 24.28
CA ALA A 361 -1.34 -18.56 25.70
C ALA A 361 -0.57 -17.35 26.28
N ASP A 362 -0.56 -17.23 27.61
CA ASP A 362 0.33 -16.30 28.30
C ASP A 362 1.79 -16.70 28.11
N VAL A 363 2.62 -15.69 27.89
CA VAL A 363 4.07 -15.82 27.87
C VAL A 363 4.64 -15.03 29.03
N THR A 364 5.40 -15.73 29.89
CA THR A 364 6.13 -15.16 31.03
C THR A 364 7.60 -14.92 30.65
N TYR A 365 8.25 -13.92 31.24
CA TYR A 365 9.68 -13.64 31.05
C TYR A 365 10.27 -12.97 32.31
N ASP A 366 11.60 -12.97 32.41
CA ASP A 366 12.32 -12.68 33.66
C ASP A 366 12.65 -11.19 33.89
N TYR A 367 12.03 -10.29 33.13
CA TYR A 367 12.27 -8.85 33.21
C TYR A 367 10.95 -8.07 33.22
N ASP A 368 11.02 -6.79 33.60
CA ASP A 368 9.84 -5.91 33.58
C ASP A 368 9.54 -5.42 32.16
N ILE A 369 8.25 -5.30 31.83
CA ILE A 369 7.85 -4.73 30.54
C ILE A 369 8.25 -3.26 30.52
N PRO A 370 8.83 -2.79 29.41
CA PRO A 370 9.16 -1.39 29.28
C PRO A 370 7.89 -0.52 29.25
N ALA A 371 7.88 0.50 30.09
CA ALA A 371 6.97 1.63 29.93
C ALA A 371 7.23 2.30 28.57
N GLY A 372 6.18 2.79 27.94
CA GLY A 372 6.27 3.54 26.69
C GLY A 372 6.17 5.04 26.94
N THR A 373 6.80 5.82 26.08
CA THR A 373 6.70 7.29 25.97
C THR A 373 5.93 7.70 24.72
N HIS A 374 5.93 6.85 23.69
CA HIS A 374 5.29 7.10 22.39
C HIS A 374 4.60 5.85 21.87
N LEU A 375 3.56 6.05 21.05
CA LEU A 375 3.05 5.08 20.10
C LEU A 375 3.63 5.42 18.72
N ASP A 376 4.46 4.54 18.17
CA ASP A 376 4.97 4.65 16.81
C ASP A 376 4.08 3.81 15.88
N PHE A 377 3.80 4.33 14.67
CA PHE A 377 2.98 3.67 13.66
C PHE A 377 3.84 3.16 12.50
N CYS A 378 3.64 1.91 12.09
CA CYS A 378 4.36 1.23 11.00
C CYS A 378 5.90 1.33 11.05
N ALA A 379 6.48 1.34 12.26
CA ALA A 379 7.89 1.65 12.49
C ALA A 379 8.76 0.40 12.72
N THR A 380 10.03 0.49 12.32
CA THR A 380 11.07 -0.53 12.58
C THR A 380 11.88 -0.21 13.85
N SER A 381 12.13 1.08 14.08
CA SER A 381 12.89 1.62 15.20
C SER A 381 12.31 2.99 15.65
N PRO A 382 12.77 3.56 16.77
CA PRO A 382 12.32 4.88 17.23
C PRO A 382 12.37 5.95 16.15
N ALA A 383 11.26 6.67 15.93
CA ALA A 383 11.17 7.73 14.92
C ALA A 383 11.63 7.30 13.51
N SER A 384 11.53 6.00 13.20
CA SER A 384 11.92 5.48 11.90
C SER A 384 10.89 5.81 10.83
N ALA A 385 11.39 5.93 9.60
CA ALA A 385 10.57 5.83 8.40
C ALA A 385 9.71 4.58 8.44
N VAL A 386 8.45 4.71 8.01
CA VAL A 386 7.56 3.56 7.93
C VAL A 386 8.09 2.53 6.93
N SER A 387 7.84 1.25 7.23
CA SER A 387 8.21 0.12 6.36
C SER A 387 6.96 -0.42 5.68
N GLY A 388 6.95 -0.44 4.34
CA GLY A 388 5.81 -0.89 3.53
C GLY A 388 4.72 0.16 3.33
N LEU A 389 3.59 -0.28 2.77
CA LEU A 389 2.35 0.48 2.54
C LEU A 389 1.27 -0.08 3.45
N SER A 390 0.68 0.74 4.30
CA SER A 390 -0.34 0.30 5.26
C SER A 390 -1.46 1.33 5.44
N HIS A 391 -2.64 0.79 5.73
CA HIS A 391 -3.78 1.55 6.23
C HIS A 391 -4.02 1.20 7.70
N ILE A 392 -4.14 2.21 8.55
CA ILE A 392 -4.55 2.06 9.94
C ILE A 392 -5.98 2.58 10.08
N TYR A 393 -6.92 1.67 10.33
CA TYR A 393 -8.33 2.01 10.52
C TYR A 393 -8.58 2.57 11.91
N GLN A 394 -8.05 1.89 12.93
CA GLN A 394 -8.30 2.24 14.34
C GLN A 394 -7.16 1.76 15.24
N VAL A 395 -6.88 2.52 16.30
CA VAL A 395 -6.01 2.12 17.42
C VAL A 395 -6.71 2.39 18.75
N SER A 396 -6.61 1.44 19.68
CA SER A 396 -7.15 1.57 21.04
C SER A 396 -6.10 1.19 22.08
N VAL A 397 -6.06 1.93 23.19
CA VAL A 397 -5.20 1.62 24.34
C VAL A 397 -6.01 1.62 25.63
N TYR A 398 -5.82 0.60 26.46
CA TYR A 398 -6.46 0.40 27.75
C TYR A 398 -5.40 0.38 28.86
N SER A 399 -5.74 0.96 30.02
CA SER A 399 -4.92 0.93 31.24
C SER A 399 -5.09 -0.36 32.06
N ALA A 400 -5.66 -1.41 31.46
CA ALA A 400 -5.87 -2.71 32.09
C ALA A 400 -5.38 -3.84 31.16
N SER A 401 -5.00 -4.96 31.78
CA SER A 401 -4.80 -6.23 31.10
C SER A 401 -6.16 -6.87 30.81
N LEU A 402 -6.42 -7.19 29.55
CA LEU A 402 -7.66 -7.83 29.12
C LEU A 402 -7.48 -9.35 29.02
N SER A 403 -8.52 -10.08 29.42
CA SER A 403 -8.53 -11.54 29.35
C SER A 403 -8.51 -12.05 27.91
N ALA A 404 -8.13 -13.31 27.72
CA ALA A 404 -8.05 -13.91 26.38
C ALA A 404 -9.41 -13.86 25.68
N ALA A 405 -10.50 -14.19 26.40
CA ALA A 405 -11.86 -14.11 25.87
C ALA A 405 -12.25 -12.69 25.44
N VAL A 406 -11.83 -11.66 26.18
CA VAL A 406 -12.07 -10.26 25.77
C VAL A 406 -11.26 -9.92 24.52
N LEU A 407 -9.98 -10.29 24.46
CA LEU A 407 -9.14 -10.02 23.29
C LEU A 407 -9.64 -10.75 22.03
N GLN A 408 -10.09 -12.00 22.16
CA GLN A 408 -10.70 -12.75 21.06
C GLN A 408 -11.91 -11.99 20.51
N ARG A 409 -12.83 -11.54 21.37
CA ARG A 409 -13.99 -10.74 20.95
C ARG A 409 -13.58 -9.43 20.27
N LEU A 410 -12.67 -8.67 20.86
CA LEU A 410 -12.23 -7.37 20.32
C LEU A 410 -11.47 -7.49 18.99
N THR A 411 -10.85 -8.64 18.73
CA THR A 411 -10.06 -8.87 17.51
C THR A 411 -10.82 -9.67 16.45
N GLN A 412 -12.09 -10.03 16.66
CA GLN A 412 -12.93 -10.57 15.58
C GLN A 412 -13.12 -9.50 14.50
N LEU A 413 -12.91 -9.86 13.23
CA LEU A 413 -12.97 -8.93 12.11
C LEU A 413 -14.39 -8.49 11.79
#